data_AF-A0A972DR15-F1
#
_entry.id   AF-A0A972DR15-F1
#
_cell.length_a   1.000
_cell.length_b   1.000
_cell.length_c   1.000
_cell.angle_alpha   90.00
_cell.angle_beta   90.00
_cell.angle_gamma   90.00
#
_symmetry.space_group_name_H-M   'P 1'
#
loop_
_entity.id
_entity.type
_entity.pdbx_description
1 polymer ?
#
loop_
_entity_poly.entity_id
_entity_poly.type
_entity_poly.pdbx_seq_one_letter_code
_entity_poly.pdbx_strand_id
1 'polypeptide(L)'
;MKGTKIALIVDKSEIGRPGGLPERLSGDGIEIAAMFFPDQSASESNRMTYEVFPEPVKIDEQTGAPVYGLTRDCPRILPPAVRGAAAVVFALEVPEESSEESFWFLTNVLGQTLQSAADNGLAYYLIDRPNPLAKKTIEPADLVDQYKPFGSYSRLARKQGLSFAQLARMINGDQMLGVEIFQCGSAP
;
A
#
# COMPACT_ATOMS: atom_id res chain seq x y z
N MET A 1 18.89 1.43 -3.58
CA MET A 1 18.55 1.25 -2.14
C MET A 1 19.40 0.17 -1.46
N LYS A 2 20.60 -0.18 -1.97
CA LYS A 2 21.42 -1.24 -1.36
C LYS A 2 21.87 -0.83 0.05
N GLY A 3 21.73 -1.73 1.02
CA GLY A 3 21.99 -1.45 2.45
C GLY A 3 20.92 -0.57 3.11
N THR A 4 19.80 -0.29 2.44
CA THR A 4 18.69 0.47 2.99
C THR A 4 17.67 -0.49 3.61
N LYS A 5 17.16 -0.14 4.79
CA LYS A 5 16.06 -0.84 5.45
C LYS A 5 14.72 -0.24 5.03
N ILE A 6 13.77 -1.07 4.64
CA ILE A 6 12.47 -0.63 4.10
C ILE A 6 11.28 -1.32 4.77
N ALA A 7 10.12 -0.68 4.71
CA ALA A 7 8.82 -1.32 4.88
C ALA A 7 8.28 -1.70 3.50
N LEU A 8 7.86 -2.95 3.29
CA LEU A 8 7.39 -3.42 1.98
C LEU A 8 5.90 -3.72 2.01
N ILE A 9 5.12 -3.02 1.20
CA ILE A 9 3.71 -3.32 0.95
C ILE A 9 3.62 -4.05 -0.40
N VAL A 10 3.18 -5.30 -0.39
CA VAL A 10 3.18 -6.18 -1.57
C VAL A 10 1.96 -7.10 -1.56
N ASP A 11 1.59 -7.63 -2.73
CA ASP A 11 0.51 -8.60 -2.86
C ASP A 11 0.79 -9.85 -2.03
N LYS A 12 -0.26 -10.43 -1.44
CA LYS A 12 -0.14 -11.63 -0.59
C LYS A 12 0.51 -12.81 -1.32
N SER A 13 0.33 -12.90 -2.64
CA SER A 13 0.90 -13.93 -3.51
C SER A 13 2.42 -13.83 -3.71
N GLU A 14 3.03 -12.68 -3.42
CA GLU A 14 4.49 -12.48 -3.55
C GLU A 14 5.24 -12.90 -2.27
N ILE A 15 4.56 -12.96 -1.13
CA ILE A 15 5.19 -13.26 0.16
C ILE A 15 5.53 -14.75 0.26
N GLY A 16 6.82 -15.07 0.35
CA GLY A 16 7.34 -16.44 0.39
C GLY A 16 7.36 -17.13 -0.97
N ARG A 17 7.12 -16.38 -2.06
CA ARG A 17 7.17 -16.89 -3.43
C ARG A 17 8.63 -16.89 -3.92
N PRO A 18 9.21 -18.05 -4.30
CA PRO A 18 10.52 -18.08 -4.93
C PRO A 18 10.56 -17.21 -6.20
N GLY A 19 11.57 -16.36 -6.32
CA GLY A 19 11.72 -15.34 -7.36
C GLY A 19 10.80 -14.13 -7.22
N GLY A 20 10.00 -14.07 -6.16
CA GLY A 20 9.10 -12.96 -5.85
C GLY A 20 9.86 -11.68 -5.51
N LEU A 21 9.15 -10.55 -5.50
CA LEU A 21 9.73 -9.26 -5.20
C LEU A 21 10.45 -9.20 -3.83
N PRO A 22 9.91 -9.75 -2.72
CA PRO A 22 10.60 -9.72 -1.43
C PRO A 22 11.97 -10.41 -1.44
N GLU A 23 12.06 -11.61 -2.04
CA GLU A 23 13.31 -12.36 -2.16
C GLU A 23 14.32 -11.62 -3.04
N ARG A 24 13.87 -11.05 -4.16
CA ARG A 24 14.73 -10.27 -5.07
C ARG A 24 15.32 -9.02 -4.39
N LEU A 25 14.49 -8.24 -3.69
CA LEU A 25 14.96 -7.07 -2.96
C LEU A 25 15.98 -7.46 -1.89
N SER A 26 15.71 -8.54 -1.15
CA SER A 26 16.62 -9.07 -0.13
C SER A 26 17.95 -9.53 -0.75
N GLY A 27 17.89 -10.24 -1.89
CA GLY A 27 19.06 -10.65 -2.67
C GLY A 27 19.90 -9.49 -3.20
N ASP A 28 19.27 -8.36 -3.53
CA ASP A 28 19.95 -7.11 -3.92
C ASP A 28 20.59 -6.36 -2.74
N GLY A 29 20.46 -6.90 -1.52
CA GLY A 29 21.03 -6.35 -0.29
C GLY A 29 20.16 -5.25 0.32
N ILE A 30 18.85 -5.27 0.10
CA ILE A 30 17.87 -4.40 0.76
C ILE A 30 17.34 -5.14 1.99
N GLU A 31 17.36 -4.51 3.17
CA GLU A 31 16.82 -5.10 4.39
C GLU A 31 15.31 -4.80 4.48
N ILE A 32 14.49 -5.82 4.73
CA ILE A 32 13.04 -5.65 4.91
C ILE A 32 12.73 -5.65 6.41
N ALA A 33 12.31 -4.50 6.94
CA ALA A 33 11.94 -4.35 8.35
C ALA A 33 10.66 -5.12 8.68
N ALA A 34 9.68 -5.01 7.79
CA ALA A 34 8.37 -5.65 7.89
C ALA A 34 7.73 -5.67 6.50
N MET A 35 6.90 -6.69 6.27
CA MET A 35 6.05 -6.81 5.10
C MET A 35 4.59 -6.61 5.45
N PHE A 36 3.86 -6.01 4.52
CA PHE A 36 2.45 -5.70 4.65
C PHE A 36 1.72 -6.16 3.40
N PHE A 37 0.55 -6.77 3.57
CA PHE A 37 -0.35 -7.07 2.46
C PHE A 37 -1.76 -6.56 2.78
N PRO A 38 -2.53 -6.08 1.80
CA PRO A 38 -3.94 -5.76 2.01
C PRO A 38 -4.73 -7.04 2.31
N ASP A 39 -5.32 -7.13 3.50
CA ASP A 39 -6.18 -8.22 3.90
C ASP A 39 -7.66 -7.81 3.77
N GLN A 40 -8.27 -8.23 2.67
CA GLN A 40 -9.68 -7.99 2.39
C GLN A 40 -10.61 -9.02 3.04
N SER A 41 -10.06 -10.09 3.64
CA SER A 41 -10.87 -11.17 4.24
C SER A 41 -11.33 -10.84 5.65
N ALA A 42 -10.67 -9.89 6.32
CA ALA A 42 -11.08 -9.41 7.62
C ALA A 42 -12.41 -8.63 7.49
N SER A 43 -13.46 -9.14 8.13
CA SER A 43 -14.72 -8.41 8.28
C SER A 43 -14.47 -7.07 8.97
N GLU A 44 -15.10 -6.00 8.47
CA GLU A 44 -15.13 -4.70 9.17
C GLU A 44 -15.71 -4.91 10.58
N SER A 45 -14.98 -4.49 11.60
CA SER A 45 -15.57 -4.31 12.92
C SER A 45 -15.94 -2.84 13.10
N ASN A 46 -16.88 -2.54 14.01
CA ASN A 46 -17.16 -1.15 14.40
C ASN A 46 -16.02 -0.50 15.20
N ARG A 47 -14.81 -1.09 15.22
CA ARG A 47 -13.68 -0.64 16.03
C ARG A 47 -12.50 -0.42 15.10
N MET A 48 -12.24 0.84 14.79
CA MET A 48 -10.95 1.24 14.26
C MET A 48 -9.92 1.14 15.40
N THR A 49 -9.22 0.02 15.51
CA THR A 49 -8.29 -0.21 16.61
C THR A 49 -6.89 0.25 16.21
N TYR A 50 -6.64 1.55 16.25
CA TYR A 50 -5.26 2.07 16.28
C TYR A 50 -4.63 1.93 17.68
N GLU A 51 -5.43 1.52 18.66
CA GLU A 51 -5.04 1.39 20.07
C GLU A 51 -4.19 0.14 20.35
N VAL A 52 -4.28 -0.88 19.49
CA VAL A 52 -3.54 -2.14 19.65
C VAL A 52 -2.66 -2.35 18.43
N PHE A 53 -1.36 -2.56 18.68
CA PHE A 53 -0.43 -2.93 17.62
C PHE A 53 -0.77 -4.34 17.13
N PRO A 54 -0.95 -4.58 15.81
CA PRO A 54 -1.31 -5.89 15.31
C PRO A 54 -0.15 -6.85 15.49
N GLU A 55 -0.46 -8.09 15.86
CA GLU A 55 0.51 -9.18 15.84
C GLU A 55 0.82 -9.58 14.39
N PRO A 56 2.07 -9.98 14.07
CA PRO A 56 2.40 -10.48 12.75
C PRO A 56 1.67 -11.81 12.50
N VAL A 57 1.13 -11.99 11.30
CA VAL A 57 0.44 -13.23 10.92
C VAL A 57 1.41 -14.38 10.67
N LYS A 58 2.66 -14.06 10.30
CA LYS A 58 3.78 -15.00 10.17
C LYS A 58 5.11 -14.25 10.14
N ILE A 59 6.20 -15.00 10.26
CA ILE A 59 7.53 -14.58 9.82
C ILE A 59 7.77 -15.20 8.45
N ASP A 60 8.25 -14.42 7.50
CA ASP A 60 8.61 -14.93 6.18
C ASP A 60 10.01 -15.56 6.20
N GLU A 61 10.12 -16.83 5.80
CA GLU A 61 11.36 -17.60 5.90
C GLU A 61 12.45 -17.12 4.92
N GLN A 62 12.07 -16.52 3.80
CA GLN A 62 13.02 -16.07 2.76
C GLN A 62 13.73 -14.79 3.18
N THR A 63 13.00 -13.89 3.82
CA THR A 63 13.46 -12.55 4.17
C THR A 63 13.75 -12.38 5.67
N GLY A 64 13.21 -13.25 6.51
CA GLY A 64 13.23 -13.13 7.97
C GLY A 64 12.30 -12.04 8.52
N ALA A 65 11.55 -11.35 7.65
CA ALA A 65 10.74 -10.21 8.04
C ALA A 65 9.37 -10.65 8.61
N PRO A 66 8.86 -9.97 9.65
CA PRO A 66 7.49 -10.14 10.11
C PRO A 66 6.49 -9.66 9.04
N VAL A 67 5.37 -10.37 8.93
CA VAL A 67 4.32 -10.11 7.94
C VAL A 67 3.05 -9.67 8.65
N TYR A 68 2.48 -8.54 8.23
CA TYR A 68 1.26 -7.97 8.78
C TYR A 68 0.18 -7.84 7.71
N GLY A 69 -1.07 -8.07 8.10
CA GLY A 69 -2.24 -7.74 7.27
C GLY A 69 -2.66 -6.29 7.52
N LEU A 70 -2.80 -5.51 6.46
CA LEU A 70 -3.47 -4.21 6.51
C LEU A 70 -4.95 -4.47 6.29
N THR A 71 -5.76 -4.28 7.32
CA THR A 71 -7.22 -4.51 7.28
C THR A 71 -7.95 -3.18 7.16
N ARG A 72 -9.28 -3.23 7.07
CA ARG A 72 -10.12 -2.02 7.09
C ARG A 72 -10.10 -1.29 8.42
N ASP A 73 -9.93 -2.05 9.50
CA ASP A 73 -9.81 -1.55 10.88
C ASP A 73 -8.40 -1.07 11.23
N CYS A 74 -7.39 -1.50 10.45
CA CYS A 74 -6.01 -1.06 10.59
C CYS A 74 -5.30 -0.97 9.22
N PRO A 75 -5.63 0.04 8.39
CA PRO A 75 -5.02 0.23 7.08
C PRO A 75 -3.66 0.97 7.14
N ARG A 76 -3.08 1.14 8.34
CA ARG A 76 -1.85 1.91 8.59
C ARG A 76 -0.66 1.02 8.89
N ILE A 77 0.52 1.53 8.59
CA ILE A 77 1.77 0.97 9.12
C ILE A 77 2.06 1.65 10.45
N LEU A 78 2.12 0.87 11.53
CA LEU A 78 2.37 1.42 12.85
C LEU A 78 3.88 1.59 13.12
N PRO A 79 4.31 2.65 13.85
CA PRO A 79 5.72 2.98 14.03
C PRO A 79 6.63 1.84 14.51
N PRO A 80 6.21 0.95 15.44
CA PRO A 80 7.06 -0.16 15.87
C PRO A 80 7.46 -1.11 14.74
N ALA A 81 6.63 -1.28 13.71
CA ALA A 81 6.90 -2.19 12.58
C ALA A 81 7.96 -1.65 11.61
N VAL A 82 8.21 -0.35 11.63
CA VAL A 82 9.09 0.34 10.67
C VAL A 82 10.24 1.09 11.33
N ARG A 83 10.54 0.75 12.58
CA ARG A 83 11.66 1.35 13.30
C ARG A 83 12.98 1.14 12.54
N GLY A 84 13.63 2.25 12.20
CA GLY A 84 14.89 2.26 11.47
C GLY A 84 14.77 2.01 9.97
N ALA A 85 13.55 1.89 9.43
CA ALA A 85 13.34 1.96 7.99
C ALA A 85 13.61 3.39 7.50
N ALA A 86 14.14 3.51 6.28
CA ALA A 86 14.31 4.80 5.61
C ALA A 86 13.18 5.10 4.62
N ALA A 87 12.43 4.07 4.22
CA ALA A 87 11.40 4.19 3.20
C ALA A 87 10.29 3.16 3.34
N VAL A 88 9.12 3.49 2.80
CA VAL A 88 8.05 2.57 2.44
C VAL A 88 8.14 2.27 0.95
N VAL A 89 8.05 1.00 0.56
CA VAL A 89 7.93 0.57 -0.83
C VAL A 89 6.53 0.00 -1.02
N PHE A 90 5.76 0.59 -1.92
CA PHE A 90 4.41 0.16 -2.29
C PHE A 90 4.43 -0.49 -3.67
N ALA A 91 4.09 -1.77 -3.73
CA ALA A 91 4.24 -2.61 -4.92
C ALA A 91 3.03 -3.54 -5.16
N LEU A 92 1.83 -2.98 -5.02
CA LEU A 92 0.56 -3.70 -5.20
C LEU A 92 0.09 -3.70 -6.65
N GLU A 93 -0.53 -4.81 -7.06
CA GLU A 93 -1.28 -4.92 -8.30
C GLU A 93 -2.78 -4.67 -8.09
N VAL A 94 -3.44 -4.22 -9.16
CA VAL A 94 -4.90 -4.13 -9.22
C VAL A 94 -5.37 -5.13 -10.26
N PRO A 95 -6.02 -6.24 -9.87
CA PRO A 95 -6.63 -7.17 -10.82
C PRO A 95 -7.70 -6.50 -11.69
N GLU A 96 -7.85 -6.92 -12.94
CA GLU A 96 -8.84 -6.39 -13.90
C GLU A 96 -10.29 -6.53 -13.43
N GLU A 97 -10.53 -7.59 -12.67
CA GLU A 97 -11.78 -8.01 -12.07
C GLU A 97 -12.04 -7.38 -10.69
N SER A 98 -11.18 -6.46 -10.23
CA SER A 98 -11.35 -5.80 -8.92
C SER A 98 -12.68 -5.06 -8.82
N SER A 99 -13.45 -5.34 -7.77
CA SER A 99 -14.68 -4.60 -7.46
C SER A 99 -14.37 -3.15 -7.06
N GLU A 100 -15.37 -2.27 -7.11
CA GLU A 100 -15.23 -0.87 -6.67
C GLU A 100 -14.75 -0.77 -5.23
N GLU A 101 -15.32 -1.64 -4.39
CA GLU A 101 -15.01 -1.72 -2.98
C GLU A 101 -13.57 -2.19 -2.74
N SER A 102 -13.11 -3.19 -3.50
CA SER A 102 -11.72 -3.67 -3.43
C SER A 102 -10.75 -2.54 -3.80
N PHE A 103 -11.05 -1.82 -4.87
CA PHE A 103 -10.20 -0.73 -5.34
C PHE A 103 -10.23 0.48 -4.38
N TRP A 104 -11.39 0.77 -3.79
CA TRP A 104 -11.50 1.73 -2.68
C TRP A 104 -10.58 1.35 -1.54
N PHE A 105 -10.63 0.09 -1.09
CA PHE A 105 -9.81 -0.39 -0.01
C PHE A 105 -8.31 -0.25 -0.30
N LEU A 106 -7.86 -0.62 -1.50
CA LEU A 106 -6.46 -0.43 -1.91
C LEU A 106 -6.04 1.05 -1.93
N THR A 107 -6.94 1.94 -2.35
CA THR A 107 -6.69 3.39 -2.32
C THR A 107 -6.64 3.92 -0.87
N ASN A 108 -7.46 3.38 0.02
CA ASN A 108 -7.42 3.68 1.45
C ASN A 108 -6.10 3.22 2.07
N VAL A 109 -5.64 2.01 1.74
CA VAL A 109 -4.30 1.51 2.13
C VAL A 109 -3.20 2.43 1.62
N LEU A 110 -3.24 2.85 0.35
CA LEU A 110 -2.27 3.82 -0.19
C LEU A 110 -2.24 5.11 0.64
N GLY A 111 -3.39 5.75 0.84
CA GLY A 111 -3.47 7.02 1.56
C GLY A 111 -3.03 6.91 3.03
N GLN A 112 -3.45 5.86 3.72
CA GLN A 112 -3.13 5.63 5.12
C GLN A 112 -1.65 5.28 5.34
N THR A 113 -1.05 4.52 4.41
CA THR A 113 0.38 4.22 4.46
C THR A 113 1.24 5.42 4.05
N LEU A 114 0.74 6.28 3.16
CA LEU A 114 1.39 7.56 2.83
C LEU A 114 1.37 8.51 4.04
N GLN A 115 0.25 8.61 4.75
CA GLN A 115 0.20 9.32 6.03
C GLN A 115 1.17 8.72 7.05
N SER A 116 1.22 7.38 7.15
CA SER A 116 2.16 6.70 8.04
C SER A 116 3.62 7.02 7.69
N ALA A 117 3.94 7.17 6.41
CA ALA A 117 5.27 7.58 5.97
C ALA A 117 5.57 9.04 6.37
N ALA A 118 4.61 9.96 6.20
CA ALA A 118 4.72 11.34 6.64
C ALA A 118 5.00 11.44 8.15
N ASP A 119 4.20 10.72 8.95
CA ASP A 119 4.28 10.72 10.41
C ASP A 119 5.64 10.19 10.92
N ASN A 120 6.34 9.37 10.12
CA ASN A 120 7.62 8.74 10.48
C ASN A 120 8.81 9.28 9.69
N GLY A 121 8.63 10.30 8.85
CA GLY A 121 9.71 10.86 8.03
C GLY A 121 10.32 9.88 7.02
N LEU A 122 9.51 8.97 6.48
CA LEU A 122 9.93 7.95 5.53
C LEU A 122 9.72 8.45 4.08
N ALA A 123 10.70 8.18 3.21
CA ALA A 123 10.47 8.30 1.77
C ALA A 123 9.47 7.25 1.28
N TYR A 124 8.78 7.52 0.18
CA TYR A 124 7.76 6.62 -0.36
C TYR A 124 8.07 6.23 -1.81
N TYR A 125 8.34 4.96 -2.03
CA TYR A 125 8.67 4.41 -3.34
C TYR A 125 7.47 3.64 -3.88
N LEU A 126 7.05 3.97 -5.10
CA LEU A 126 5.96 3.30 -5.81
C LEU A 126 6.54 2.48 -6.95
N ILE A 127 6.44 1.16 -6.86
CA ILE A 127 6.71 0.26 -7.99
C ILE A 127 5.42 0.20 -8.79
N ASP A 128 5.31 1.07 -9.79
CA ASP A 128 4.07 1.25 -10.53
C ASP A 128 3.82 0.02 -11.41
N ARG A 129 2.66 -0.62 -11.23
CA ARG A 129 2.17 -1.69 -12.08
C ARG A 129 1.12 -1.08 -13.01
N PRO A 130 0.96 -1.54 -14.28
CA PRO A 130 -0.08 -1.03 -15.15
C PRO A 130 -1.45 -1.10 -14.46
N ASN A 131 -2.18 0.02 -14.37
CA ASN A 131 -3.55 0.00 -13.87
C ASN A 131 -4.46 -0.55 -14.98
N PRO A 132 -4.98 -1.78 -14.86
CA PRO A 132 -5.72 -2.35 -15.98
C PRO A 132 -7.16 -1.82 -16.05
N LEU A 133 -7.59 -1.03 -15.06
CA LEU A 133 -8.84 -0.29 -15.07
C LEU A 133 -8.73 1.02 -15.87
N ALA A 134 -7.53 1.43 -16.32
CA ALA A 134 -7.32 2.72 -16.97
C ALA A 134 -8.08 2.92 -18.29
N LYS A 135 -8.57 1.84 -18.91
CA LYS A 135 -9.34 1.87 -20.16
C LYS A 135 -10.84 1.63 -19.97
N LYS A 136 -11.32 1.42 -18.74
CA LYS A 136 -12.73 1.15 -18.47
C LYS A 136 -13.45 2.46 -18.12
N THR A 137 -14.50 2.80 -18.87
CA THR A 137 -15.48 3.79 -18.41
C THR A 137 -16.21 3.18 -17.22
N ILE A 138 -15.97 3.73 -16.04
CA ILE A 138 -16.63 3.26 -14.82
C ILE A 138 -17.82 4.17 -14.57
N GLU A 139 -19.01 3.59 -14.71
CA GLU A 139 -20.26 4.24 -14.33
C GLU A 139 -20.19 4.57 -12.84
N PRO A 140 -20.52 5.81 -12.43
CA PRO A 140 -20.46 6.18 -11.02
C PRO A 140 -21.52 5.36 -10.26
N ALA A 141 -21.12 4.31 -9.57
CA ALA A 141 -22.00 3.74 -8.56
C ALA A 141 -22.19 4.78 -7.44
N ASP A 142 -23.40 4.87 -6.91
CA ASP A 142 -23.65 5.57 -5.66
C ASP A 142 -22.82 4.87 -4.58
N LEU A 143 -21.77 5.54 -4.12
CA LEU A 143 -20.91 5.14 -3.01
C LEU A 143 -20.89 6.34 -2.08
N VAL A 144 -21.51 6.10 -0.94
CA VAL A 144 -21.84 7.03 0.13
C VAL A 144 -20.59 7.77 0.61
N ASP A 145 -20.78 8.97 1.17
CA ASP A 145 -19.79 9.75 1.92
C ASP A 145 -19.07 8.98 3.06
N GLN A 146 -19.45 7.73 3.32
CA GLN A 146 -18.91 6.83 4.35
C GLN A 146 -17.43 6.45 4.14
N TYR A 147 -16.88 6.73 2.96
CA TYR A 147 -15.56 6.25 2.53
C TYR A 147 -14.45 7.32 2.56
N LYS A 148 -14.69 8.46 3.20
CA LYS A 148 -13.73 9.57 3.37
C LYS A 148 -12.63 9.22 4.39
N PRO A 149 -11.41 9.77 4.26
CA PRO A 149 -10.97 10.80 3.31
C PRO A 149 -10.41 10.27 1.99
N PHE A 150 -10.03 8.99 1.91
CA PHE A 150 -9.32 8.47 0.73
C PHE A 150 -10.23 7.91 -0.37
N GLY A 151 -11.50 7.66 -0.07
CA GLY A 151 -12.43 7.07 -1.04
C GLY A 151 -12.87 7.96 -2.19
N SER A 152 -12.70 9.28 -2.08
CA SER A 152 -12.88 10.17 -3.24
C SER A 152 -11.83 9.91 -4.33
N TYR A 153 -10.59 9.58 -3.94
CA TYR A 153 -9.50 9.33 -4.89
C TYR A 153 -9.68 8.02 -5.66
N SER A 154 -10.36 7.03 -5.09
CA SER A 154 -10.61 5.76 -5.79
C SER A 154 -11.53 5.97 -7.00
N ARG A 155 -12.58 6.80 -6.84
CA ARG A 155 -13.48 7.22 -7.94
C ARG A 155 -12.71 7.95 -9.03
N LEU A 156 -11.87 8.90 -8.62
CA LEU A 156 -11.07 9.69 -9.56
C LEU A 156 -10.14 8.79 -10.38
N ALA A 157 -9.44 7.86 -9.72
CA ALA A 157 -8.53 6.94 -10.39
C ALA A 157 -9.24 6.08 -11.44
N ARG A 158 -10.42 5.56 -11.08
CA ARG A 158 -11.25 4.73 -11.96
C ARG A 158 -11.74 5.50 -13.18
N LYS A 159 -12.19 6.75 -12.99
CA LYS A 159 -12.67 7.60 -14.09
C LYS A 159 -11.56 8.07 -15.03
N GLN A 160 -10.37 8.35 -14.50
CA GLN A 160 -9.27 8.95 -15.25
C GLN A 160 -8.14 7.97 -15.60
N GLY A 161 -8.24 6.73 -15.15
CA GLY A 161 -7.22 5.70 -15.33
C GLY A 161 -5.88 6.01 -14.66
N LEU A 162 -5.92 6.63 -13.48
CA LEU A 162 -4.70 7.05 -12.79
C LEU A 162 -3.92 5.85 -12.26
N SER A 163 -2.59 5.93 -12.34
CA SER A 163 -1.70 4.99 -11.65
C SER A 163 -1.62 5.28 -10.15
N PHE A 164 -1.11 4.34 -9.36
CA PHE A 164 -0.92 4.58 -7.92
C PHE A 164 0.09 5.70 -7.66
N ALA A 165 1.09 5.87 -8.53
CA ALA A 165 2.02 7.00 -8.45
C ALA A 165 1.33 8.36 -8.66
N GLN A 166 0.35 8.44 -9.58
CA GLN A 166 -0.43 9.65 -9.77
C GLN A 166 -1.35 9.91 -8.57
N LEU A 167 -2.04 8.88 -8.07
CA LEU A 167 -2.89 8.99 -6.88
C LEU A 167 -2.13 9.40 -5.63
N ALA A 168 -0.96 8.80 -5.38
CA ALA A 168 -0.14 9.13 -4.22
C ALA A 168 0.27 10.61 -4.24
N ARG A 169 0.64 11.15 -5.40
CA ARG A 169 0.98 12.58 -5.53
C ARG A 169 -0.23 13.49 -5.28
N MET A 170 -1.41 13.11 -5.76
CA MET A 170 -2.65 13.86 -5.48
C MET A 170 -2.96 13.85 -3.99
N ILE A 171 -2.95 12.67 -3.35
CA ILE A 171 -3.17 12.54 -1.91
C ILE A 171 -2.14 13.35 -1.12
N ASN A 172 -0.85 13.26 -1.49
CA ASN A 172 0.25 13.99 -0.85
C ASN A 172 0.01 15.51 -0.86
N GLY A 173 -0.43 16.05 -2.00
CA GLY A 173 -0.71 17.48 -2.16
C GLY A 173 -1.98 17.91 -1.43
N ASP A 174 -3.10 17.22 -1.67
CA ASP A 174 -4.41 17.58 -1.13
C ASP A 174 -4.48 17.41 0.40
N GLN A 175 -3.74 16.46 0.96
CA GLN A 175 -3.61 16.27 2.41
C GLN A 175 -2.40 17.01 3.02
N MET A 176 -1.61 17.71 2.21
CA MET A 176 -0.41 18.46 2.62
C MET A 176 0.59 17.61 3.42
N LEU A 177 0.83 16.36 3.01
CA LEU A 177 1.65 15.41 3.78
C LEU A 177 3.16 15.67 3.67
N GLY A 178 3.61 16.29 2.58
CA GLY A 178 5.02 16.62 2.38
C GLY A 178 5.95 15.42 2.20
N VAL A 179 5.42 14.26 1.81
CA VAL A 179 6.19 13.02 1.62
C VAL A 179 7.00 13.09 0.32
N GLU A 180 8.26 12.66 0.36
CA GLU A 180 9.08 12.50 -0.83
C GLU A 180 8.68 11.21 -1.57
N ILE A 181 8.07 11.37 -2.76
CA ILE A 181 7.55 10.26 -3.55
C ILE A 181 8.47 9.96 -4.74
N PHE A 182 8.96 8.73 -4.80
CA PHE A 182 9.73 8.19 -5.91
C PHE A 182 8.91 7.16 -6.68
N GLN A 183 8.97 7.21 -8.01
CA GLN A 183 8.33 6.22 -8.88
C GLN A 183 9.40 5.34 -9.50
N CYS A 184 9.27 4.03 -9.33
CA CYS A 184 10.18 3.02 -9.86
C CYS A 184 9.49 2.21 -10.96
N GLY A 185 10.07 2.24 -12.16
CA GLY A 185 9.47 1.66 -13.35
C GLY A 185 8.65 2.68 -14.14
N SER A 186 8.85 2.68 -15.44
CA SER A 186 8.02 3.40 -16.40
C SER A 186 6.81 2.53 -16.75
N ALA A 187 5.60 3.08 -16.67
CA ALA A 187 4.57 2.64 -17.61
C ALA A 187 5.16 2.80 -19.03
N PRO A 188 5.04 1.81 -19.92
CA PRO A 188 5.33 2.03 -21.34
C PRO A 188 4.47 3.15 -21.92
#